data_AF-A0AAE8W6H0-F1
#
_entry.id   AF-A0AAE8W6H0-F1
#
_cell.length_a   1.000
_cell.length_b   1.000
_cell.length_c   1.000
_cell.angle_alpha   90.00
_cell.angle_beta   90.00
_cell.angle_gamma   90.00
#
_symmetry.space_group_name_H-M   'P 1'
#
loop_
_entity.id
_entity.type
_entity.pdbx_description
1 polymer ?
#
loop_
_entity_poly.entity_id
_entity_poly.type
_entity_poly.pdbx_seq_one_letter_code
_entity_poly.pdbx_strand_id
1 'polypeptide(L)'
;MHLWIRRLMDWARAFIAPAGRHRIGRLPSPSPPSPPHPVHRPLIAPTVQPWYEPIDGASTRLVRPYLAAHEREEKARIQRLRRDTLWCATYGVDLDNRDIHAWLEAV
;
A
#
# COMPACT_ATOMS: atom_id res chain seq x y z
N MET A 1 -25.21 19.26 -19.20
CA MET A 1 -23.96 18.46 -19.33
C MET A 1 -22.96 18.66 -18.18
N HIS A 2 -22.72 19.90 -17.71
CA HIS A 2 -21.74 20.17 -16.64
C HIS A 2 -22.08 19.62 -15.24
N LEU A 3 -23.35 19.30 -14.96
CA LEU A 3 -23.80 18.77 -13.67
C LEU A 3 -23.34 17.32 -13.42
N TRP A 4 -23.20 16.53 -14.48
CA TRP A 4 -22.73 15.14 -14.39
C TRP A 4 -21.24 15.06 -14.06
N ILE A 5 -20.44 15.96 -14.63
CA ILE A 5 -19.00 16.05 -14.40
C ILE A 5 -18.72 16.42 -12.94
N ARG A 6 -19.46 17.40 -12.40
CA ARG A 6 -19.34 17.79 -10.98
C ARG A 6 -19.69 16.64 -10.04
N ARG A 7 -20.77 15.92 -10.32
CA ARG A 7 -21.21 14.77 -9.53
C ARG A 7 -20.22 13.60 -9.58
N LEU A 8 -19.56 13.39 -10.71
CA LEU A 8 -18.49 12.39 -10.88
C LEU A 8 -17.24 12.77 -10.05
N MET A 9 -16.85 14.04 -10.08
CA MET A 9 -15.71 14.56 -9.31
C MET A 9 -15.96 14.48 -7.80
N ASP A 10 -17.17 14.80 -7.33
CA ASP A 10 -17.54 14.72 -5.91
C ASP A 10 -17.50 13.26 -5.41
N TRP A 11 -18.00 12.32 -6.22
CA TRP A 11 -17.93 10.90 -5.92
C TRP A 11 -16.48 10.40 -5.87
N ALA A 12 -15.65 10.76 -6.84
CA ALA A 12 -14.23 10.38 -6.87
C ALA A 12 -13.45 10.96 -5.66
N ARG A 13 -13.75 12.20 -5.25
CA ARG A 13 -13.10 12.85 -4.11
C ARG A 13 -13.45 12.20 -2.77
N ALA A 14 -14.66 11.63 -2.64
CA ALA A 14 -15.06 10.88 -1.46
C ALA A 14 -14.25 9.59 -1.27
N PHE A 15 -13.74 8.99 -2.34
CA PHE A 15 -12.86 7.81 -2.27
C PHE A 15 -11.39 8.15 -1.93
N ILE A 16 -10.97 9.40 -2.12
CA ILE A 16 -9.57 9.83 -1.97
C ILE A 16 -9.31 10.55 -0.64
N ALA A 17 -10.33 10.99 0.08
CA ALA A 17 -10.14 11.76 1.31
C ALA A 17 -10.01 10.84 2.55
N PRO A 18 -8.80 10.61 3.10
CA PRO A 18 -8.69 10.01 4.42
C PRO A 18 -9.26 10.97 5.47
N ALA A 19 -10.27 10.52 6.22
CA ALA A 19 -10.75 11.21 7.42
C ALA A 19 -9.74 11.03 8.57
N GLY A 20 -8.52 11.54 8.40
CA GLY A 20 -7.45 11.48 9.39
C GLY A 20 -7.37 12.76 10.20
N ARG A 21 -8.18 12.89 11.26
CA ARG A 21 -7.91 13.88 12.31
C ARG A 21 -6.69 13.41 13.11
N HIS A 22 -5.49 13.73 12.62
CA HIS A 22 -4.27 13.58 13.40
C HIS A 22 -4.31 14.60 14.54
N ARG A 23 -4.65 14.14 15.75
CA ARG A 23 -4.35 14.88 16.97
C ARG A 23 -2.84 15.06 16.99
N ILE A 24 -2.39 16.31 16.89
CA ILE A 24 -1.00 16.68 17.05
C ILE A 24 -0.64 16.35 18.51
N GLY A 25 -0.02 15.18 18.69
CA GLY A 25 0.62 14.83 19.94
C GLY A 25 1.75 15.80 20.18
N ARG A 26 1.59 16.64 21.21
CA ARG A 26 2.62 17.55 21.73
C ARG A 26 3.92 16.76 21.95
N LEU A 27 5.01 17.23 21.35
CA LEU A 27 6.35 16.68 21.56
C LEU A 27 6.68 16.67 23.07
N PRO A 28 7.23 15.59 23.62
CA PRO A 28 7.79 15.62 24.97
C PRO A 28 8.98 16.58 24.99
N SER A 29 8.92 17.57 25.89
CA SER A 29 10.04 18.45 26.21
C SER A 29 11.20 17.60 26.74
N PRO A 30 12.46 17.85 26.33
CA PRO A 30 13.60 17.13 26.87
C PRO A 30 13.72 17.41 28.37
N SER A 31 13.51 16.38 29.19
CA SER A 31 13.80 16.43 30.63
C SER A 31 15.30 16.24 30.86
N PRO A 32 15.90 16.91 31.87
CA PRO A 32 17.31 16.75 32.19
C PRO A 32 17.64 15.29 32.58
N PRO A 33 18.91 14.86 32.40
CA PRO A 33 19.33 13.49 32.70
C PRO A 33 19.11 13.16 34.18
N SER A 34 18.27 12.16 34.45
CA SER A 34 18.10 11.59 35.79
C SER A 34 19.34 10.77 36.17
N PRO A 35 19.72 10.77 37.47
CA PRO A 35 20.84 9.97 37.97
C PRO A 35 20.60 8.46 37.74
N PRO A 36 21.65 7.62 37.67
CA PRO A 36 21.52 6.20 37.45
C PRO A 36 20.68 5.57 38.56
N HIS A 37 19.44 5.19 38.23
CA HIS A 37 18.59 4.44 39.14
C HIS A 37 19.06 2.98 39.15
N PRO A 38 19.06 2.31 40.31
CA PRO A 38 19.27 0.87 40.35
C PRO A 38 18.27 0.21 39.40
N VAL A 39 18.73 -0.77 38.62
CA VAL A 39 17.90 -1.53 37.68
C VAL A 39 16.92 -2.37 38.48
N HIS A 40 15.82 -1.74 38.92
CA HIS A 40 14.68 -2.45 39.45
C HIS A 40 14.11 -3.25 38.29
N ARG A 41 14.25 -4.59 38.35
CA ARG A 41 13.43 -5.47 37.52
C ARG A 41 11.98 -5.13 37.88
N PRO A 42 11.21 -4.50 36.98
CA PRO A 42 9.84 -4.16 37.31
C PRO A 42 9.11 -5.47 37.58
N LEU A 43 8.49 -5.58 38.76
CA LEU A 43 7.57 -6.68 39.03
C LEU A 43 6.39 -6.47 38.08
N ILE A 44 6.40 -7.19 36.96
CA ILE A 44 5.36 -7.08 35.92
C ILE A 44 4.04 -7.47 36.59
N ALA A 45 3.12 -6.51 36.66
CA ALA A 45 1.81 -6.76 37.27
C ALA A 45 1.12 -7.93 36.53
N PRO A 46 0.40 -8.84 37.22
CA PRO A 46 -0.20 -10.01 36.60
C PRO A 46 -1.05 -9.69 35.37
N THR A 47 -1.75 -8.55 35.38
CA THR A 47 -2.57 -8.05 34.27
C THR A 47 -1.80 -7.76 32.98
N VAL A 48 -0.51 -7.42 33.07
CA VAL A 48 0.32 -7.06 31.91
C VAL A 48 1.30 -8.16 31.50
N GLN A 49 1.40 -9.26 32.25
CA GLN A 49 2.29 -10.39 31.90
C GLN A 49 2.06 -10.97 30.49
N PRO A 50 0.82 -11.15 30.00
CA PRO A 50 0.59 -11.72 28.67
C PRO A 50 1.17 -10.88 27.51
N TRP A 51 1.41 -9.59 27.73
CA TRP A 51 1.95 -8.68 26.70
C TRP A 51 3.46 -8.83 26.51
N TYR A 52 4.14 -9.43 27.49
CA TYR A 52 5.58 -9.69 27.45
C TYR A 52 5.91 -11.15 27.13
N GLU A 53 4.89 -11.98 26.93
CA GLU A 53 5.08 -13.36 26.52
C GLU A 53 5.67 -13.39 25.10
N PRO A 54 6.76 -14.14 24.86
CA PRO A 54 7.37 -14.24 23.54
C PRO A 54 6.34 -14.72 22.51
N ILE A 55 6.13 -13.93 21.45
CA ILE A 55 5.28 -14.34 20.34
C ILE A 55 5.99 -15.48 19.60
N ASP A 56 5.35 -16.64 19.55
CA ASP A 56 5.81 -17.73 18.70
C ASP A 56 5.56 -17.37 17.22
N GLY A 57 6.64 -17.06 16.51
CA GLY A 57 6.59 -16.72 15.09
C GLY A 57 6.18 -17.88 14.18
N ALA A 58 6.21 -19.13 14.66
CA ALA A 58 5.73 -20.30 13.91
C ALA A 58 4.21 -20.43 13.97
N SER A 59 3.59 -20.13 15.11
CA SER A 59 2.13 -20.11 15.27
C SER A 59 1.46 -18.91 14.59
N THR A 60 2.17 -17.79 14.41
CA THR A 60 1.60 -16.54 13.88
C THR A 60 2.13 -16.23 12.48
N ARG A 61 1.31 -16.41 11.45
CA ARG A 61 1.66 -16.03 10.08
C ARG A 61 1.81 -14.51 9.97
N LEU A 62 3.03 -14.04 9.76
CA LEU A 62 3.34 -12.65 9.43
C LEU A 62 2.78 -12.29 8.04
N VAL A 63 1.48 -11.99 7.98
CA VAL A 63 0.86 -11.40 6.79
C VAL A 63 1.12 -9.90 6.84
N ARG A 64 1.69 -9.34 5.76
CA ARG A 64 1.81 -7.89 5.56
C ARG A 64 0.61 -7.43 4.74
N PRO A 65 -0.47 -6.89 5.34
CA PRO A 65 -1.73 -6.65 4.62
C PRO A 65 -1.56 -5.71 3.42
N TYR A 66 -0.68 -4.72 3.56
CA TYR A 66 -0.37 -3.75 2.50
C TYR A 66 0.42 -4.37 1.34
N LEU A 67 1.29 -5.34 1.63
CA LEU A 67 2.04 -6.04 0.58
C LEU A 67 1.09 -6.93 -0.24
N ALA A 68 0.15 -7.61 0.43
CA ALA A 68 -0.85 -8.43 -0.26
C ALA A 68 -1.76 -7.60 -1.17
N ALA A 69 -2.11 -6.37 -0.78
CA ALA A 69 -2.84 -5.44 -1.65
C ALA A 69 -2.02 -5.05 -2.88
N HIS A 70 -0.76 -4.64 -2.66
CA HIS A 70 0.16 -4.26 -3.73
C HIS A 70 0.40 -5.41 -4.74
N GLU A 71 0.57 -6.65 -4.25
CA GLU A 71 0.72 -7.82 -5.13
C GLU A 71 -0.52 -8.09 -6.00
N ARG A 72 -1.73 -7.80 -5.49
CA ARG A 72 -2.97 -7.94 -6.27
C ARG A 72 -3.07 -6.88 -7.36
N GLU A 73 -2.73 -5.63 -7.02
CA GLU A 73 -2.70 -4.52 -7.95
C GLU A 73 -1.69 -4.75 -9.07
N GLU A 74 -0.49 -5.20 -8.75
CA GLU A 74 0.55 -5.49 -9.76
C GLU A 74 0.12 -6.64 -10.69
N LYS A 75 -0.50 -7.69 -10.15
CA LYS A 75 -1.07 -8.77 -10.97
C LYS A 75 -2.16 -8.25 -11.91
N ALA A 76 -3.07 -7.41 -11.41
CA ALA A 76 -4.13 -6.82 -12.23
C ALA A 76 -3.55 -5.90 -13.32
N ARG A 77 -2.49 -5.15 -13.01
CA ARG A 77 -1.77 -4.31 -13.98
C ARG A 77 -1.13 -5.15 -15.09
N ILE A 78 -0.41 -6.21 -14.75
CA ILE A 78 0.20 -7.13 -15.73
C ILE A 78 -0.87 -7.79 -16.60
N GLN A 79 -2.00 -8.20 -16.01
CA GLN A 79 -3.11 -8.78 -16.77
C GLN A 79 -3.71 -7.81 -17.79
N ARG A 80 -3.88 -6.53 -17.40
CA ARG A 80 -4.35 -5.48 -18.32
C ARG A 80 -3.37 -5.28 -19.46
N LEU A 81 -2.07 -5.13 -19.16
CA LEU A 81 -1.04 -4.96 -20.16
C LEU A 81 -1.03 -6.12 -21.17
N ARG A 82 -1.12 -7.36 -20.70
CA ARG A 82 -1.18 -8.54 -21.57
C ARG A 82 -2.40 -8.52 -22.49
N ARG A 83 -3.58 -8.19 -21.94
CA ARG A 83 -4.81 -8.10 -22.73
C ARG A 83 -4.71 -7.01 -23.80
N ASP A 84 -4.19 -5.86 -23.43
CA ASP A 84 -4.05 -4.73 -24.34
C ASP A 84 -2.99 -5.04 -25.42
N THR A 85 -1.89 -5.71 -25.06
CA THR A 85 -0.89 -6.23 -26.02
C THR A 85 -1.51 -7.19 -27.02
N LEU A 86 -2.29 -8.16 -26.57
CA LEU A 86 -2.98 -9.11 -27.45
C LEU A 86 -3.99 -8.42 -28.37
N TRP A 87 -4.70 -7.42 -27.84
CA TRP A 87 -5.63 -6.62 -28.62
C TRP A 87 -4.90 -5.87 -29.73
N CYS A 88 -3.82 -5.16 -29.42
CA CYS A 88 -3.00 -4.45 -30.40
C CYS A 88 -2.42 -5.39 -31.46
N ALA A 89 -1.91 -6.57 -31.06
CA ALA A 89 -1.36 -7.57 -31.98
C ALA A 89 -2.39 -8.09 -32.99
N THR A 90 -3.69 -8.06 -32.65
CA THR A 90 -4.78 -8.42 -33.59
C THR A 90 -4.88 -7.42 -34.75
N TYR A 91 -4.56 -6.14 -34.49
CA TYR A 91 -4.42 -5.11 -35.51
C TYR A 91 -3.00 -5.03 -36.07
N GLY A 92 -2.12 -5.97 -35.66
CA GLY A 92 -0.68 -6.03 -35.88
C GLY A 92 0.09 -4.79 -35.43
N VAL A 93 -0.43 -4.08 -34.44
CA VAL A 93 0.35 -3.10 -33.68
C VAL A 93 0.99 -3.86 -32.52
N ASP A 94 2.31 -3.88 -32.42
CA ASP A 94 2.96 -4.32 -31.19
C ASP A 94 3.04 -3.13 -30.22
N LEU A 95 2.70 -3.36 -28.95
CA LEU A 95 2.89 -2.37 -27.89
C LEU A 95 4.35 -2.36 -27.39
N ASP A 96 5.10 -3.43 -27.68
CA ASP A 96 6.55 -3.35 -27.69
C ASP A 96 6.99 -2.50 -28.88
N ASN A 97 8.10 -1.78 -28.79
CA ASN A 97 8.52 -0.74 -29.77
C ASN A 97 8.91 -1.29 -31.18
N ARG A 98 8.34 -2.41 -31.60
CA ARG A 98 8.59 -3.13 -32.85
C ARG A 98 7.31 -3.16 -33.64
N ASP A 99 7.08 -2.13 -34.45
CA ASP A 99 6.01 -2.14 -35.43
C ASP A 99 6.22 -3.28 -36.43
N ILE A 100 5.38 -4.32 -36.36
CA ILE A 100 5.46 -5.51 -37.21
C ILE A 100 4.84 -5.28 -38.59
N HIS A 101 4.06 -4.19 -38.78
CA HIS A 101 3.52 -3.79 -40.08
C HIS A 101 4.41 -2.83 -40.84
N ALA A 102 5.37 -2.18 -40.17
CA ALA A 102 6.38 -1.35 -40.83
C ALA A 102 7.17 -2.12 -41.92
N TRP A 103 7.21 -3.45 -41.85
CA TRP A 103 7.81 -4.32 -42.87
C TRP A 103 6.86 -4.76 -44.00
N LEU A 104 5.54 -4.60 -43.82
CA LEU A 104 4.54 -5.04 -44.80
C LEU A 104 4.21 -3.96 -45.84
N GLU A 105 4.39 -2.67 -45.51
CA GLU A 105 4.18 -1.53 -46.43
C GLU A 105 5.38 -1.22 -47.34
N ALA A 106 6.49 -1.95 -47.20
CA ALA A 106 7.74 -1.72 -47.94
C ALA A 106 7.88 -2.55 -49.24
N VAL A 107 6.81 -3.17 -49.74
CA VAL A 107 6.77 -3.98 -50.99
C VAL A 107 5.80 -3.37 -51.98
#